data_AF-A0A946YRN3-F1
#
_entry.id   AF-A0A946YRN3-F1
#
_cell.length_a   1.000
_cell.length_b   1.000
_cell.length_c   1.000
_cell.angle_alpha   90.00
_cell.angle_beta   90.00
_cell.angle_gamma   90.00
#
_symmetry.space_group_name_H-M   'P 1'
#
loop_
_entity.id
_entity.type
_entity.pdbx_description
1 polymer ?
#
loop_
_entity_poly.entity_id
_entity_poly.type
_entity_poly.pdbx_seq_one_letter_code
_entity_poly.pdbx_strand_id
1 'polypeptide(L)'
;PNVTQYTLQLGDSIFSFWRQSLKRDQSIFCLNNVTNRPQQLLMSDLNLIDNESWFDLIGENSYGNGSNEIVLEPYQSAWLTNCRY
;
A
#
# COMPACT_ATOMS: atom_id res chain seq x y z
N PRO A 1 9.36 -18.01 1.09
CA PRO A 1 10.16 -16.89 1.64
C PRO A 1 11.21 -16.27 0.68
N ASN A 2 11.13 -16.51 -0.65
CA ASN A 2 12.15 -16.06 -1.63
C ASN A 2 11.60 -15.03 -2.62
N VAL A 3 10.81 -14.08 -2.14
CA VAL A 3 10.11 -13.11 -3.00
C VAL A 3 10.69 -11.72 -2.85
N THR A 4 10.77 -11.02 -3.98
CA THR A 4 11.36 -9.69 -4.07
C THR A 4 10.66 -8.72 -3.12
N GLN A 5 11.46 -7.98 -2.35
CA GLN A 5 10.98 -6.93 -1.46
C GLN A 5 11.80 -5.65 -1.71
N TYR A 6 11.09 -4.52 -1.80
CA TYR A 6 11.72 -3.20 -1.88
C TYR A 6 11.08 -2.27 -0.85
N THR A 7 11.92 -1.52 -0.14
CA THR A 7 11.46 -0.45 0.73
C THR A 7 11.10 0.76 -0.12
N LEU A 8 9.92 1.32 0.08
CA LEU A 8 9.48 2.54 -0.58
C LEU A 8 9.88 3.72 0.31
N GLN A 9 10.45 4.76 -0.29
CA GLN A 9 10.80 5.98 0.44
C GLN A 9 9.67 6.98 0.31
N LEU A 10 8.72 6.92 1.24
CA LEU A 10 7.55 7.81 1.32
C LEU A 10 7.73 8.91 2.40
N GLY A 11 8.99 9.19 2.77
CA GLY A 11 9.35 10.08 3.88
C GLY A 11 9.46 9.39 5.23
N ASP A 12 9.66 10.19 6.28
CA ASP A 12 9.95 9.69 7.65
C ASP A 12 8.70 9.27 8.43
N SER A 13 7.51 9.67 7.95
CA SER A 13 6.24 9.44 8.65
C SER A 13 5.58 8.10 8.31
N ILE A 14 5.92 7.50 7.16
CA ILE A 14 5.31 6.28 6.66
C ILE A 14 6.41 5.26 6.36
N PHE A 15 6.43 4.18 7.14
CA PHE A 15 7.25 3.03 6.82
C PHE A 15 6.51 2.15 5.83
N SER A 16 7.12 1.93 4.65
CA SER A 16 6.46 1.20 3.58
C SER A 16 7.40 0.27 2.81
N PHE A 17 6.85 -0.85 2.36
CA PHE A 17 7.57 -1.78 1.51
C PHE A 17 6.61 -2.49 0.56
N TRP A 18 7.10 -2.78 -0.63
CA TRP A 18 6.43 -3.53 -1.66
C TRP A 18 6.98 -4.95 -1.74
N ARG A 19 6.10 -5.92 -1.92
CA ARG A 19 6.42 -7.32 -2.17
C ARG A 19 5.71 -7.79 -3.43
N GLN A 20 6.39 -8.61 -4.23
CA GLN A 20 5.81 -9.20 -5.42
C GLN A 20 5.95 -10.72 -5.38
N SER A 21 4.92 -11.44 -5.81
CA SER A 21 4.95 -12.90 -5.96
C SER A 21 6.03 -13.34 -6.97
N LEU A 22 6.47 -14.59 -6.89
CA LEU A 22 7.41 -15.15 -7.87
C LEU A 22 6.85 -15.13 -9.30
N LYS A 23 5.53 -15.28 -9.43
CA LYS A 23 4.83 -15.27 -10.71
C LYS A 23 4.54 -13.86 -11.23
N ARG A 24 4.82 -12.83 -10.43
CA ARG A 24 4.53 -11.41 -10.72
C ARG A 24 3.05 -11.11 -10.96
N ASP A 25 2.18 -12.02 -10.54
CA ASP A 25 0.72 -11.91 -10.62
C ASP A 25 0.12 -11.16 -9.42
N GLN A 26 0.81 -11.19 -8.27
CA GLN A 26 0.38 -10.50 -7.06
C GLN A 26 1.45 -9.54 -6.57
N SER A 27 1.03 -8.31 -6.32
CA SER A 27 1.80 -7.26 -5.67
C SER A 27 1.11 -6.86 -4.37
N ILE A 28 1.88 -6.69 -3.31
CA ILE A 28 1.40 -6.24 -2.00
C ILE A 28 2.22 -5.02 -1.57
N PHE A 29 1.54 -3.92 -1.29
CA PHE A 29 2.11 -2.71 -0.70
C PHE A 29 1.72 -2.63 0.77
N CYS A 30 2.70 -2.75 1.65
CA CYS A 30 2.51 -2.60 3.09
C CYS A 30 2.84 -1.17 3.49
N LEU A 31 1.86 -0.45 4.03
CA LEU A 31 1.98 0.94 4.48
C LEU A 31 1.74 0.99 5.98
N ASN A 32 2.62 1.64 6.72
CA ASN A 32 2.50 1.77 8.17
C ASN A 32 2.77 3.23 8.55
N ASN A 33 1.75 3.89 9.07
CA ASN A 33 1.93 5.20 9.69
C ASN A 33 2.69 5.00 11.01
N VAL A 34 3.91 5.54 11.13
CA VAL A 34 4.72 5.42 12.35
C VAL A 34 4.55 6.63 13.29
N THR A 35 3.62 7.51 12.98
CA THR A 35 3.35 8.74 13.71
C THR A 35 2.01 8.70 14.45
N ASN A 36 1.84 9.63 15.41
CA ASN A 36 0.59 9.84 16.13
C ASN A 36 -0.37 10.81 15.41
N ARG A 37 -0.14 11.10 14.13
CA ARG A 37 -0.97 12.03 13.33
C ARG A 37 -1.46 11.34 12.06
N PRO A 38 -2.65 11.66 11.55
CA PRO A 38 -3.07 11.19 10.23
C PRO A 38 -2.05 11.57 9.17
N GLN A 39 -1.70 10.63 8.30
CA GLN A 39 -0.81 10.85 7.17
C GLN A 39 -1.58 10.63 5.87
N GLN A 40 -1.43 11.57 4.93
CA GLN A 40 -2.00 11.47 3.60
C GLN A 40 -0.91 11.02 2.64
N LEU A 41 -1.26 10.11 1.74
CA LEU A 41 -0.36 9.56 0.75
C LEU A 41 -1.03 9.57 -0.61
N LEU A 42 -0.33 10.04 -1.63
CA LEU A 42 -0.83 9.96 -3.00
C LEU A 42 -0.57 8.55 -3.55
N MET A 43 -1.56 8.00 -4.24
CA MET A 43 -1.41 6.72 -4.94
C MET A 43 -0.30 6.76 -6.00
N SER A 44 -0.01 7.94 -6.56
CA SER A 44 1.12 8.16 -7.47
C SER A 44 2.47 7.92 -6.82
N ASP A 45 2.64 8.23 -5.53
CA ASP A 45 3.92 8.07 -4.81
C ASP A 45 4.28 6.61 -4.59
N LEU A 46 3.26 5.75 -4.59
CA LEU A 46 3.42 4.30 -4.48
C LEU A 46 3.85 3.66 -5.81
N ASN A 47 3.86 4.40 -6.92
CA ASN A 47 3.99 3.84 -8.27
C ASN A 47 3.04 2.66 -8.48
N LEU A 48 1.81 2.75 -7.95
CA LEU A 48 0.81 1.74 -8.23
C LEU A 48 0.62 1.66 -9.73
N ILE A 49 0.53 0.44 -10.25
CA ILE A 49 0.25 0.23 -11.67
C ILE A 49 -1.13 0.84 -11.92
N ASP A 50 -1.15 2.00 -12.57
CA ASP A 50 -2.36 2.64 -13.06
C ASP A 50 -3.13 1.56 -13.84
N ASN A 51 -4.40 1.36 -13.49
CA ASN A 51 -5.34 0.39 -14.07
C ASN A 51 -5.58 -0.94 -13.31
N GLU A 52 -5.08 -1.10 -12.07
CA GLU A 52 -5.46 -2.22 -11.20
C GLU A 52 -6.31 -1.76 -9.99
N SER A 53 -7.26 -2.62 -9.57
CA SER A 53 -8.04 -2.39 -8.35
C SER A 53 -7.22 -2.83 -7.13
N TRP A 54 -7.05 -1.92 -6.17
CA TRP A 54 -6.29 -2.19 -4.94
C TRP A 54 -7.23 -2.46 -3.77
N PHE A 55 -6.95 -3.54 -3.04
CA PHE A 55 -7.76 -4.00 -1.92
C PHE A 55 -6.93 -3.97 -0.65
N ASP A 56 -7.47 -3.41 0.43
CA ASP A 56 -6.85 -3.51 1.75
C ASP A 56 -7.13 -4.87 2.38
N LEU A 57 -6.07 -5.60 2.70
CA LEU A 57 -6.13 -6.89 3.40
C LEU A 57 -6.35 -6.75 4.91
N ILE A 58 -6.07 -5.58 5.49
CA ILE A 58 -6.20 -5.36 6.95
C ILE A 58 -7.55 -4.72 7.28
N GLY A 59 -7.88 -3.61 6.64
CA GLY A 59 -9.09 -2.83 6.96
C GLY A 59 -10.35 -3.25 6.20
N GLU A 60 -10.27 -4.26 5.31
CA GLU A 60 -11.32 -4.68 4.36
C GLU A 60 -11.85 -3.57 3.42
N ASN A 61 -11.25 -2.38 3.47
CA ASN A 61 -11.60 -1.25 2.60
C ASN A 61 -11.04 -1.47 1.19
N SER A 62 -11.87 -1.23 0.18
CA SER A 62 -11.42 -1.25 -1.22
C SER A 62 -11.02 0.16 -1.63
N TYR A 63 -9.77 0.34 -2.04
CA TYR A 63 -9.28 1.60 -2.59
C TYR A 63 -9.44 1.52 -4.12
N GLY A 64 -10.65 1.84 -4.60
CA GLY A 64 -11.00 1.69 -6.02
C GLY A 64 -11.99 2.75 -6.52
N ASN A 65 -11.57 3.46 -7.57
CA ASN A 65 -12.33 4.35 -8.46
C ASN A 65 -12.74 5.75 -7.95
N GLY A 66 -11.77 6.54 -7.47
CA GLY A 66 -11.92 8.00 -7.50
C GLY A 66 -11.05 8.76 -6.51
N SER A 67 -10.59 8.11 -5.45
CA SER A 67 -9.70 8.70 -4.46
C SER A 67 -8.25 8.46 -4.84
N ASN A 68 -7.54 9.50 -5.29
CA ASN A 68 -6.10 9.46 -5.56
C ASN A 68 -5.25 9.49 -4.28
N GLU A 69 -5.89 9.55 -3.12
CA GLU A 69 -5.26 9.72 -1.82
C GLU A 69 -5.68 8.59 -0.88
N ILE A 70 -4.70 8.12 -0.11
CA ILE A 70 -4.87 7.19 0.99
C ILE A 70 -4.59 7.96 2.28
N VAL A 71 -5.55 7.96 3.19
CA VAL A 71 -5.38 8.53 4.52
C VAL A 71 -5.17 7.39 5.51
N LEU A 72 -4.03 7.42 6.20
CA LEU A 72 -3.70 6.51 7.29
C LEU A 72 -3.89 7.24 8.61
N GLU A 73 -4.77 6.73 9.46
CA GLU A 73 -4.92 7.17 10.84
C GLU A 73 -3.62 6.95 11.66
N PRO A 74 -3.46 7.62 12.81
CA PRO A 74 -2.32 7.40 13.71
C PRO A 74 -2.05 5.91 13.97
N TYR A 75 -0.82 5.47 13.70
CA TYR A 75 -0.39 4.07 13.85
C TYR A 75 -1.13 3.03 13.00
N GLN A 76 -1.94 3.45 12.02
CA GLN A 76 -2.65 2.55 11.13
C GLN A 76 -1.69 1.84 10.17
N SER A 77 -1.96 0.56 9.96
CA SER A 77 -1.32 -0.26 8.93
C SER A 77 -2.35 -0.61 7.85
N ALA A 78 -1.99 -0.48 6.58
CA ALA A 78 -2.82 -0.86 5.43
C ALA A 78 -1.99 -1.69 4.46
N TRP A 79 -2.57 -2.78 3.96
CA TRP A 79 -1.89 -3.72 3.06
C TRP A 79 -2.66 -3.82 1.76
N LEU A 80 -2.18 -3.13 0.74
CA LEU A 80 -2.85 -3.06 -0.55
C LEU A 80 -2.41 -4.21 -1.44
N THR A 81 -3.34 -4.99 -1.97
CA THR A 81 -3.11 -6.06 -2.95
C THR A 81 -3.88 -5.80 -4.23
N ASN A 82 -3.31 -6.18 -5.37
CA ASN A 82 -4.00 -6.17 -6.67
C ASN A 82 -4.79 -7.47 -6.95
N CYS A 83 -4.66 -8.48 -6.08
CA CYS A 83 -5.33 -9.76 -6.21
C CYS A 83 -6.24 -10.02 -5.01
N ARG A 84 -7.50 -10.40 -5.27
CA ARG A 84 -8.49 -10.85 -4.27
C ARG A 84 -8.74 -12.35 -4.51
N TYR A 85 -8.52 -13.17 -3.48
CA TYR A 85 -8.87 -14.59 -3.49
C TYR A 85 -10.27 -14.81 -2.92
#